data_AF-A0A7W0X529-F1
#
_entry.id   AF-A0A7W0X529-F1
#
_cell.length_a   1.000
_cell.length_b   1.000
_cell.length_c   1.000
_cell.angle_alpha   90.00
_cell.angle_beta   90.00
_cell.angle_gamma   90.00
#
_symmetry.space_group_name_H-M   'P 1'
#
loop_
_entity.id
_entity.type
_entity.pdbx_description
1 polymer ?
#
loop_
_entity_poly.entity_id
_entity_poly.type
_entity_poly.pdbx_seq_one_letter_code
_entity_poly.pdbx_strand_id
1 'polypeptide(L)' 'MLERVRIVLVHTSHSGNIGAAARAMLTMGVSQLVLVGPRSLPDPEAVARATGATRLLDEAR' A
#
# COMPACT_ATOMS: atom_id res chain seq x y z
N MET A 1 -11.72 15.18 -2.66
CA MET A 1 -10.86 15.50 -3.84
C MET A 1 -9.91 14.35 -4.20
N LEU A 2 -9.27 13.68 -3.24
CA LEU A 2 -8.25 12.64 -3.51
C LEU A 2 -8.80 11.25 -3.88
N GLU A 3 -10.11 11.03 -3.82
CA GLU A 3 -10.77 9.74 -4.14
C GLU A 3 -10.50 9.23 -5.57
N ARG A 4 -10.07 10.10 -6.48
CA ARG A 4 -9.73 9.76 -7.86
C ARG A 4 -8.23 9.50 -8.08
N VAL A 5 -7.41 9.65 -7.04
CA VAL A 5 -5.97 9.41 -7.10
C VAL A 5 -5.69 7.97 -6.71
N ARG A 6 -5.03 7.25 -7.62
CA ARG A 6 -4.57 5.88 -7.40
C ARG A 6 -3.05 5.86 -7.30
N ILE A 7 -2.53 5.23 -6.27
CA ILE A 7 -1.11 4.91 -6.15
C ILE A 7 -0.92 3.51 -6.71
N VAL A 8 -0.18 3.40 -7.82
CA VAL A 8 0.08 2.14 -8.49
C VAL A 8 1.53 1.76 -8.25
N LEU A 9 1.76 0.66 -7.52
CA LEU A 9 3.09 0.10 -7.29
C LEU A 9 3.32 -1.08 -8.24
N VAL A 10 4.31 -0.95 -9.11
CA VAL A 10 4.62 -1.93 -10.16
C VAL A 10 5.87 -2.71 -9.77
N HIS A 11 5.79 -4.04 -9.78
CA HIS A 11 6.90 -4.95 -9.47
C HIS A 11 7.63 -4.65 -8.16
N THR A 12 6.88 -4.26 -7.12
CA THR A 12 7.45 -4.00 -5.79
C THR A 12 8.23 -5.22 -5.31
N SER A 13 9.51 -5.00 -4.99
CA SER A 13 10.44 -6.10 -4.67
C SER A 13 10.35 -6.58 -3.22
N HIS A 14 10.06 -5.68 -2.28
CA HIS A 14 9.96 -5.97 -0.85
C HIS A 14 8.58 -5.58 -0.35
N SER A 15 7.87 -6.52 0.30
CA SER A 15 6.54 -6.33 0.87
C SER A 15 6.50 -5.18 1.89
N GLY A 16 7.55 -5.01 2.69
CA GLY A 16 7.69 -3.88 3.62
C GLY A 16 7.53 -2.49 2.97
N ASN A 17 7.92 -2.33 1.69
CA ASN A 17 7.75 -1.07 0.96
C ASN A 17 6.28 -0.81 0.61
N ILE A 18 5.47 -1.85 0.42
CA ILE A 18 4.02 -1.73 0.23
C ILE A 18 3.40 -1.13 1.50
N GLY A 19 3.80 -1.64 2.67
CA GLY A 19 3.38 -1.10 3.96
C GLY A 19 3.80 0.35 4.16
N ALA A 20 5.07 0.67 3.90
CA ALA A 20 5.57 2.05 4.03
C ALA A 20 4.83 3.03 3.09
N ALA A 21 4.52 2.61 1.86
CA ALA A 21 3.72 3.39 0.92
C ALA A 21 2.28 3.58 1.43
N ALA A 22 1.63 2.52 1.92
CA ALA A 22 0.30 2.62 2.52
C ALA A 22 0.27 3.61 3.70
N ARG A 23 1.30 3.59 4.56
CA ARG A 23 1.43 4.57 5.66
C ARG A 23 1.49 6.01 5.15
N ALA A 24 2.31 6.25 4.13
CA ALA A 24 2.42 7.57 3.51
C ALA A 24 1.08 8.01 2.87
N MET A 25 0.39 7.09 2.19
CA MET A 25 -0.94 7.36 1.63
C MET A 25 -1.94 7.80 2.68
N LEU A 26 -1.99 7.12 3.83
CA LEU A 26 -2.88 7.47 4.92
C LEU A 26 -2.60 8.89 5.46
N THR A 27 -1.33 9.23 5.71
CA THR A 27 -0.94 10.58 6.14
C THR A 27 -1.34 11.66 5.14
N MET A 28 -1.31 11.34 3.85
CA MET A 28 -1.63 12.26 2.75
C MET A 28 -3.12 12.26 2.36
N GLY A 29 -3.96 11.43 2.99
CA GLY A 29 -5.39 11.34 2.69
C GLY A 29 -5.73 10.62 1.37
N VAL A 30 -4.81 9.79 0.85
CA VAL A 30 -5.03 8.95 -0.33
C VAL A 30 -5.38 7.53 0.12
N SER A 31 -6.33 6.88 -0.55
CA SER A 31 -6.84 5.57 -0.11
C SER A 31 -6.86 4.49 -1.20
N GLN A 32 -6.56 4.79 -2.46
CA GLN A 32 -6.61 3.78 -3.52
C GLN A 32 -5.22 3.24 -3.85
N LEU A 33 -4.90 2.05 -3.34
CA LEU A 33 -3.66 1.31 -3.61
C LEU A 33 -3.91 0.24 -4.68
N VAL A 34 -3.01 0.17 -5.67
CA VAL A 34 -3.02 -0.86 -6.71
C VAL A 34 -1.64 -1.50 -6.79
N LEU A 35 -1.57 -2.82 -6.84
CA LEU A 35 -0.35 -3.62 -6.92
C LEU A 35 -0.31 -4.36 -8.26
N VAL A 36 0.72 -4.09 -9.07
CA VAL A 36 0.89 -4.74 -10.37
C VAL A 36 2.10 -5.65 -10.33
N GLY A 37 1.85 -6.96 -10.34
CA GLY A 37 2.90 -8.00 -10.31
C GLY A 37 3.93 -7.84 -9.20
N PRO A 38 3.52 -7.56 -7.94
CA PRO A 38 4.48 -7.46 -6.84
C PRO A 38 5.20 -8.81 -6.65
N ARG A 39 6.47 -8.77 -6.23
CA ARG A 39 7.26 -10.00 -6.01
C ARG A 39 6.66 -10.87 -4.90
N SER A 40 6.10 -10.24 -3.88
CA SER A 40 5.29 -10.87 -2.84
C SER A 40 4.06 -10.02 -2.56
N LEU A 41 2.95 -10.67 -2.21
CA LEU A 41 1.78 -9.99 -1.69
C LEU A 41 2.09 -9.37 -0.32
N PRO A 42 1.27 -8.42 0.17
CA PRO A 42 1.39 -7.92 1.54
C PRO A 42 1.44 -9.08 2.54
N ASP A 43 2.46 -9.08 3.37
CA ASP A 43 2.76 -10.09 4.38
C ASP A 43 2.89 -9.42 5.76
N PRO A 44 3.24 -10.15 6.83
CA PRO A 44 3.39 -9.54 8.15
C PRO A 44 4.38 -8.37 8.21
N GLU A 45 5.40 -8.33 7.34
CA GLU A 45 6.32 -7.20 7.26
C GLU A 45 5.62 -5.95 6.70
N ALA A 46 4.83 -6.11 5.62
CA ALA A 46 4.02 -5.02 5.08
C ALA A 46 3.05 -4.48 6.14
N VAL A 47 2.37 -5.37 6.88
CA VAL A 47 1.43 -4.98 7.95
C VAL A 47 2.14 -4.19 9.06
N ALA A 48 3.30 -4.66 9.51
CA ALA A 48 4.10 -3.95 10.53
C ALA A 48 4.51 -2.54 10.06
N ARG A 49 4.86 -2.39 8.78
CA ARG A 49 5.28 -1.11 8.19
C ARG A 49 4.12 -0.15 7.87
N ALA A 50 2.90 -0.67 7.71
CA ALA A 50 1.72 0.13 7.37
C ALA A 50 1.22 1.01 8.52
N THR A 51 1.47 0.63 9.78
CA THR A 51 1.19 1.42 11.00
C THR A 51 -0.13 2.21 10.93
N GLY A 52 -1.27 1.52 11.11
CA GLY A 52 -2.60 2.14 11.04
C GLY A 52 -3.19 2.25 9.63
N ALA A 53 -2.38 2.05 8.58
CA ALA A 53 -2.83 1.98 7.19
C ALA A 53 -3.11 0.55 6.69
N THR A 54 -3.23 -0.45 7.59
CA THR A 54 -3.43 -1.86 7.21
C THR A 54 -4.65 -2.05 6.30
N ARG A 55 -5.72 -1.28 6.53
CA ARG A 55 -6.91 -1.31 5.66
C ARG A 55 -6.61 -1.05 4.18
N LEU A 56 -5.59 -0.25 3.87
CA LEU A 56 -5.19 0.02 2.48
C LEU A 56 -4.49 -1.19 1.84
N LEU A 57 -3.86 -2.05 2.64
CA LEU A 57 -3.31 -3.33 2.18
C LEU A 57 -4.44 -4.32 1.91
N ASP A 58 -5.45 -4.37 2.79
CA ASP A 58 -6.60 -5.27 2.67
C ASP A 58 -7.51 -4.89 1.48
N GLU A 59 -7.64 -3.59 1.20
CA GLU A 59 -8.42 -3.03 0.10
C GLU A 59 -7.61 -2.94 -1.22
N ALA A 60 -6.32 -3.30 -1.21
CA ALA A 60 -5.44 -3.18 -2.37
C ALA A 60 -5.95 -4.05 -3.53
N ARG A 61 -5.88 -3.51 -4.75
CA ARG A 61 -6.28 -4.20 -5.99
C ARG A 61 -5.09 -4.73 -6.77
#